data_AF-A0A9E2NP73-F1
#
_entry.id   AF-A0A9E2NP73-F1
#
_cell.length_a   1.000
_cell.length_b   1.000
_cell.length_c   1.000
_cell.angle_alpha   90.00
_cell.angle_beta   90.00
_cell.angle_gamma   90.00
#
_symmetry.space_group_name_H-M   'P 1'
#
loop_
_entity.id
_entity.type
_entity.pdbx_description
1 polymer ?
#
loop_
_entity_poly.entity_id
_entity_poly.type
_entity_poly.pdbx_seq_one_letter_code
_entity_poly.pdbx_strand_id
1 'polypeptide(L)'
;MNPLAEELAARYDLGVLEPFQSMHRISALVDELFMQIADEVDLPVVLVGHSWGAWLALFFAAQHKEWVEKVILIGCPPFEDKYVPLIMQRRMERLAVQEQTDFLQLLSHTHLSDDEFIRLQDLVAQTDNYHVKVNENDFAPDQSAYEQVWNEAAAFRSSNGFAGLLLGVSVPIHIIHGEEDPHPLVGVTAPLEQASVHYVLRTLSHCGHSPFLELEAKEEFYDVLNEMIQG
;
A
#
# COMPACT_ATOMS: atom_id res chain seq x y z
N MET A 1 -4.23 16.59 -5.16
CA MET A 1 -5.04 16.06 -6.27
C MET A 1 -4.66 14.61 -6.48
N ASN A 2 -5.60 13.74 -6.84
CA ASN A 2 -5.44 12.28 -6.72
C ASN A 2 -4.82 11.67 -7.99
N PRO A 3 -3.48 11.47 -8.04
CA PRO A 3 -2.79 11.21 -9.29
C PRO A 3 -3.14 9.85 -9.89
N LEU A 4 -3.60 8.88 -9.08
CA LEU A 4 -3.89 7.52 -9.56
C LEU A 4 -5.27 7.39 -10.18
N ALA A 5 -6.33 7.69 -9.43
CA ALA A 5 -7.69 7.46 -9.87
C ALA A 5 -8.07 8.34 -11.07
N GLU A 6 -7.74 9.64 -11.00
CA GLU A 6 -8.02 10.60 -12.08
C GLU A 6 -7.28 10.23 -13.36
N GLU A 7 -6.00 9.87 -13.26
CA GLU A 7 -5.20 9.51 -14.42
C GLU A 7 -5.63 8.16 -15.02
N LEU A 8 -5.94 7.16 -14.19
CA LEU A 8 -6.43 5.87 -14.65
C LEU A 8 -7.76 6.00 -15.40
N ALA A 9 -8.71 6.78 -14.86
CA ALA A 9 -9.98 7.07 -15.51
C ALA A 9 -9.77 7.81 -16.84
N ALA A 10 -8.90 8.84 -16.85
CA ALA A 10 -8.62 9.62 -18.05
C ALA A 10 -7.91 8.83 -19.16
N ARG A 11 -7.02 7.91 -18.81
CA ARG A 11 -6.22 7.13 -19.77
C ARG A 11 -7.01 6.01 -20.45
N TYR A 12 -7.88 5.33 -19.71
CA TYR A 12 -8.47 4.06 -20.16
C TYR A 12 -10.01 4.05 -20.18
N ASP A 13 -10.67 5.20 -19.95
CA ASP A 13 -12.14 5.32 -19.94
C ASP A 13 -12.81 4.34 -18.96
N LEU A 14 -12.25 4.26 -17.75
CA LEU A 14 -12.71 3.37 -16.68
C LEU A 14 -13.55 4.13 -15.66
N GLY A 15 -14.59 3.48 -15.15
CA GLY A 15 -15.25 3.90 -13.92
C GLY A 15 -14.34 3.63 -12.73
N VAL A 16 -13.82 4.69 -12.11
CA VAL A 16 -12.92 4.59 -10.96
C VAL A 16 -13.57 5.29 -9.76
N LEU A 17 -13.77 4.53 -8.69
CA LEU A 17 -14.14 5.07 -7.38
C LEU A 17 -12.88 5.13 -6.52
N GLU A 18 -12.65 6.26 -5.85
CA GLU A 18 -11.57 6.44 -4.86
C GLU A 18 -12.22 6.68 -3.49
N PRO A 19 -12.46 5.63 -2.70
CA PRO A 19 -13.22 5.74 -1.47
C PRO A 19 -12.39 6.39 -0.37
N PHE A 20 -12.89 7.47 0.22
CA PHE A 20 -12.26 8.12 1.36
C PHE A 20 -12.43 7.27 2.63
N GLN A 21 -11.39 7.17 3.45
CA GLN A 21 -11.35 6.35 4.65
C GLN A 21 -11.17 7.24 5.88
N SER A 22 -12.17 7.27 6.76
CA SER A 22 -12.25 8.19 7.91
C SER A 22 -12.31 7.49 9.27
N MET A 23 -12.49 6.17 9.28
CA MET A 23 -12.69 5.41 10.51
C MET A 23 -11.37 5.06 11.22
N HIS A 24 -11.44 4.85 12.53
CA HIS A 24 -10.26 4.61 13.38
C HIS A 24 -10.03 3.13 13.73
N ARG A 25 -10.77 2.21 13.11
CA ARG A 25 -10.61 0.76 13.30
C ARG A 25 -10.70 0.04 11.98
N ILE A 26 -9.95 -1.05 11.82
CA ILE A 26 -9.92 -1.83 10.58
C ILE A 26 -11.30 -2.34 10.19
N SER A 27 -12.06 -2.89 11.14
CA SER A 27 -13.44 -3.34 10.88
C SER A 27 -14.35 -2.21 10.39
N ALA A 28 -14.27 -1.03 11.00
CA ALA A 28 -15.07 0.12 10.60
C ALA A 28 -14.64 0.69 9.24
N LEU A 29 -13.35 0.62 8.89
CA LEU A 29 -12.84 0.96 7.56
C LEU A 29 -13.38 -0.01 6.48
N VAL A 30 -13.44 -1.31 6.79
CA VAL A 30 -14.07 -2.30 5.91
C VAL A 30 -15.56 -2.01 5.72
N ASP A 31 -16.28 -1.69 6.81
CA ASP A 31 -17.70 -1.32 6.74
C ASP A 31 -17.91 -0.02 5.93
N GLU A 32 -17.04 0.99 6.11
CA GLU A 32 -17.08 2.25 5.36
C GLU A 32 -16.87 2.01 3.85
N LEU A 33 -15.86 1.20 3.50
CA LEU A 33 -15.60 0.79 2.12
C LEU A 33 -16.79 0.02 1.53
N PHE A 34 -17.42 -0.87 2.31
CA PHE A 34 -18.61 -1.60 1.89
C PHE A 34 -19.76 -0.66 1.53
N MET A 35 -20.06 0.32 2.40
CA MET A 35 -21.13 1.29 2.15
C MET A 35 -20.85 2.11 0.88
N GLN A 36 -19.61 2.53 0.67
CA GLN A 36 -19.21 3.30 -0.51
C GLN A 36 -19.32 2.49 -1.82
N ILE A 37 -19.00 1.19 -1.80
CA ILE A 37 -19.15 0.32 -2.98
C ILE A 37 -20.62 0.00 -3.25
N ALA A 38 -21.39 -0.29 -2.21
CA ALA A 38 -22.79 -0.75 -2.33
C ALA A 38 -23.71 0.27 -3.03
N ASP A 39 -23.43 1.55 -2.83
CA ASP A 39 -24.29 2.64 -3.31
C ASP A 39 -23.94 3.10 -4.74
N GLU A 40 -22.69 2.85 -5.19
CA GLU A 40 -22.12 3.58 -6.34
C GLU A 40 -21.57 2.68 -7.46
N VAL A 41 -21.46 1.36 -7.27
CA VAL A 41 -20.69 0.51 -8.20
C VAL A 41 -21.44 -0.76 -8.62
N ASP A 42 -21.35 -1.08 -9.91
CA ASP A 42 -21.76 -2.39 -10.44
C ASP A 42 -20.80 -3.48 -9.94
N LEU A 43 -21.37 -4.58 -9.43
CA LEU A 43 -20.61 -5.69 -8.87
C LEU A 43 -20.35 -6.80 -9.91
N PRO A 44 -19.24 -7.56 -9.79
CA PRO A 44 -18.16 -7.41 -8.80
C PRO A 44 -17.14 -6.32 -9.18
N VAL A 45 -16.42 -5.78 -8.21
CA VAL A 45 -15.41 -4.72 -8.41
C VAL A 45 -13.98 -5.26 -8.39
N VAL A 46 -13.09 -4.58 -9.11
CA VAL A 46 -11.63 -4.76 -8.95
C VAL A 46 -11.14 -3.84 -7.84
N LEU A 47 -10.54 -4.39 -6.79
CA LEU A 47 -9.95 -3.58 -5.72
C LEU A 47 -8.46 -3.35 -5.99
N VAL A 48 -8.07 -2.08 -6.07
CA VAL A 48 -6.67 -1.68 -6.21
C VAL A 48 -6.23 -1.01 -4.91
N GLY A 49 -5.27 -1.62 -4.21
CA GLY A 49 -4.78 -1.13 -2.92
C GLY A 49 -3.30 -0.84 -2.97
N HIS A 50 -2.92 0.40 -2.61
CA HIS A 50 -1.52 0.80 -2.44
C HIS A 50 -1.13 0.85 -0.97
N SER A 51 0.03 0.29 -0.62
CA SER A 51 0.58 0.34 0.74
C SER A 51 -0.44 -0.16 1.78
N TRP A 52 -0.85 0.68 2.75
CA TRP A 52 -1.95 0.37 3.68
C TRP A 52 -3.25 -0.08 2.98
N GLY A 53 -3.62 0.58 1.88
CA GLY A 53 -4.80 0.23 1.10
C GLY A 53 -4.75 -1.19 0.53
N ALA A 54 -3.56 -1.76 0.33
CA ALA A 54 -3.38 -3.16 -0.08
C ALA A 54 -3.89 -4.12 1.01
N TRP A 55 -3.61 -3.84 2.28
CA TRP A 55 -4.13 -4.62 3.39
C TRP A 55 -5.64 -4.42 3.56
N LEU A 56 -6.14 -3.20 3.45
CA LEU A 56 -7.58 -2.92 3.50
C LEU A 56 -8.34 -3.69 2.42
N ALA A 57 -7.84 -3.70 1.18
CA ALA A 57 -8.42 -4.47 0.09
C ALA A 57 -8.47 -5.99 0.41
N LEU A 58 -7.43 -6.54 1.05
CA LEU A 58 -7.43 -7.94 1.49
C LEU A 58 -8.41 -8.21 2.62
N PHE A 59 -8.50 -7.32 3.61
CA PHE A 59 -9.49 -7.41 4.68
C PHE A 59 -10.92 -7.43 4.13
N PHE A 60 -11.18 -6.55 3.16
CA PHE A 60 -12.47 -6.49 2.48
C PHE A 60 -12.73 -7.77 1.66
N ALA A 61 -11.79 -8.20 0.82
CA ALA A 61 -11.97 -9.36 -0.05
C ALA A 61 -12.16 -10.68 0.75
N ALA A 62 -11.55 -10.80 1.92
CA ALA A 62 -11.77 -11.94 2.81
C ALA A 62 -13.19 -11.96 3.42
N GLN A 63 -13.83 -10.81 3.61
CA GLN A 63 -15.16 -10.69 4.21
C GLN A 63 -16.30 -10.65 3.16
N HIS A 64 -16.04 -10.04 2.00
CA HIS A 64 -17.04 -9.76 0.95
C HIS A 64 -16.64 -10.35 -0.40
N LYS A 65 -16.20 -11.61 -0.42
CA LYS A 65 -15.67 -12.27 -1.65
C LYS A 65 -16.58 -12.22 -2.88
N GLU A 66 -17.91 -12.17 -2.72
CA GLU A 66 -18.86 -12.11 -3.84
C GLU A 66 -18.92 -10.72 -4.49
N TRP A 67 -18.32 -9.72 -3.85
CA TRP A 67 -18.29 -8.33 -4.31
C TRP A 67 -16.99 -8.00 -5.05
N VAL A 68 -15.99 -8.88 -4.97
CA VAL A 68 -14.64 -8.62 -5.46
C VAL A 68 -14.32 -9.57 -6.60
N GLU A 69 -13.98 -9.03 -7.76
CA GLU A 69 -13.52 -9.82 -8.90
C GLU A 69 -12.08 -10.27 -8.68
N LYS A 70 -11.21 -9.34 -8.29
CA LYS A 70 -9.78 -9.55 -7.99
C LYS A 70 -9.26 -8.41 -7.11
N VAL A 71 -8.10 -8.65 -6.49
CA VAL A 71 -7.36 -7.63 -5.73
C VAL A 71 -6.00 -7.40 -6.36
N ILE A 72 -5.67 -6.14 -6.63
CA ILE A 72 -4.37 -5.69 -7.11
C ILE A 72 -3.64 -4.99 -5.96
N LEU A 73 -2.52 -5.57 -5.55
CA LEU A 73 -1.68 -5.11 -4.45
C LEU A 73 -0.50 -4.31 -5.02
N ILE A 74 -0.41 -3.03 -4.70
CA ILE A 74 0.68 -2.14 -5.13
C ILE A 74 1.53 -1.79 -3.90
N GLY A 75 2.84 -2.06 -3.94
CA GLY A 75 3.73 -1.71 -2.81
C GLY A 75 3.26 -2.29 -1.48
N CYS A 76 2.69 -3.51 -1.47
CA CYS A 76 2.06 -4.09 -0.29
C CYS A 76 3.07 -4.29 0.86
N PRO A 77 2.75 -3.85 2.10
CA PRO A 77 3.59 -4.12 3.25
C PRO A 77 3.63 -5.62 3.58
N PRO A 78 4.71 -6.11 4.22
CA PRO A 78 4.89 -7.54 4.47
C PRO A 78 3.93 -8.09 5.51
N PHE A 79 3.43 -9.31 5.30
CA PHE A 79 2.40 -9.94 6.15
C PHE A 79 2.93 -10.55 7.45
N GLU A 80 4.25 -10.65 7.63
CA GLU A 80 4.88 -11.23 8.82
C GLU A 80 5.95 -10.29 9.37
N ASP A 81 6.05 -10.20 10.71
CA ASP A 81 7.00 -9.32 11.39
C ASP A 81 8.47 -9.62 11.07
N LYS A 82 8.81 -10.86 10.72
CA LYS A 82 10.18 -11.26 10.38
C LYS A 82 10.77 -10.47 9.20
N TYR A 83 9.92 -9.88 8.35
CA TYR A 83 10.33 -9.06 7.21
C TYR A 83 10.42 -7.56 7.52
N VAL A 84 9.82 -7.10 8.63
CA VAL A 84 9.79 -5.67 9.00
C VAL A 84 11.20 -5.09 9.21
N PRO A 85 12.16 -5.79 9.85
CA PRO A 85 13.53 -5.29 9.96
C PRO A 85 14.23 -5.02 8.63
N LEU A 86 13.85 -5.74 7.56
CA LEU A 86 14.43 -5.53 6.22
C LEU A 86 14.02 -4.18 5.62
N ILE A 87 12.85 -3.66 5.97
CA ILE A 87 12.39 -2.32 5.55
C ILE A 87 13.39 -1.29 6.07
N MET A 88 13.66 -1.33 7.37
CA MET A 88 14.61 -0.41 7.99
C MET A 88 16.00 -0.58 7.39
N GLN A 89 16.47 -1.81 7.22
CA GLN A 89 17.78 -2.08 6.60
C GLN A 89 17.89 -1.44 5.20
N ARG A 90 16.91 -1.68 4.33
CA ARG A 90 16.90 -1.14 2.96
C ARG A 90 16.83 0.38 2.92
N ARG A 91 16.05 1.00 3.83
CA ARG A 91 16.03 2.47 3.95
C ARG A 91 17.41 3.00 4.33
N MET A 92 18.06 2.40 5.32
CA MET A 92 19.40 2.81 5.77
C MET A 92 20.46 2.67 4.67
N GLU A 93 20.39 1.63 3.84
CA GLU A 93 21.31 1.43 2.71
C GLU A 93 21.22 2.53 1.65
N ARG A 94 20.09 3.24 1.57
CA ARG A 94 19.85 4.36 0.62
C ARG A 94 20.25 5.73 1.16
N LEU A 95 20.47 5.84 2.46
CA LEU A 95 20.78 7.11 3.14
C LEU A 95 22.29 7.32 3.23
N ALA A 96 22.72 8.58 3.08
CA ALA A 96 24.09 8.96 3.44
C ALA A 96 24.31 8.81 4.95
N VAL A 97 25.57 8.63 5.39
CA VAL A 97 25.90 8.38 6.81
C VAL A 97 25.34 9.43 7.77
N GLN A 98 25.31 10.71 7.37
CA GLN A 98 24.70 11.76 8.18
C GLN A 98 23.18 11.60 8.26
N GLU A 99 22.53 11.32 7.13
CA GLU A 99 21.08 11.13 7.06
C GLU A 99 20.63 9.88 7.82
N GLN A 100 21.44 8.82 7.83
CA GLN A 100 21.23 7.64 8.68
C GLN A 100 21.16 8.01 10.17
N THR A 101 22.08 8.87 10.61
CA THR A 101 22.13 9.33 12.01
C THR A 101 20.89 10.17 12.32
N ASP A 102 20.56 11.12 11.43
CA ASP A 102 19.39 11.98 11.57
C ASP A 102 18.09 11.15 11.60
N PHE A 103 17.96 10.16 10.71
CA PHE A 103 16.79 9.30 10.59
C PHE A 103 16.56 8.49 11.88
N LEU A 104 17.61 7.84 12.39
CA LEU A 104 17.53 7.09 13.65
C LEU A 104 17.21 7.99 14.84
N GLN A 105 17.75 9.21 14.87
CA GLN A 105 17.44 10.18 15.92
C GLN A 105 15.96 10.57 15.89
N LEU A 106 15.42 10.93 14.72
CA LEU A 106 14.01 11.29 14.54
C LEU A 106 13.08 10.14 14.96
N LEU A 107 13.38 8.90 14.56
CA LEU A 107 12.58 7.73 14.96
C LEU A 107 12.60 7.43 16.46
N SER A 108 13.59 7.94 17.19
CA SER A 108 13.69 7.75 18.65
C SER A 108 12.86 8.76 19.45
N HIS A 109 12.36 9.82 18.82
CA HIS A 109 11.57 10.85 19.48
C HIS A 109 10.15 10.34 19.77
N THR A 110 9.67 10.59 20.98
CA THR A 110 8.28 10.28 21.37
C THR A 110 7.28 11.24 20.74
N HIS A 111 7.70 12.48 20.54
CA HIS A 111 6.95 13.53 19.85
C HIS A 111 7.89 14.30 18.94
N LEU A 112 7.52 14.44 17.67
CA LEU A 112 8.24 15.24 16.68
C LEU A 112 7.63 16.64 16.65
N SER A 113 8.47 17.66 16.53
CA SER A 113 8.04 18.98 16.07
C SER A 113 7.63 18.94 14.59
N ASP A 114 6.92 19.96 14.11
CA ASP A 114 6.48 20.04 12.71
C ASP A 114 7.66 19.93 11.73
N ASP A 115 8.76 20.64 12.01
CA ASP A 115 9.98 20.61 11.18
C ASP A 115 10.64 19.23 11.17
N GLU A 116 10.69 18.56 12.32
CA GLU A 116 11.21 17.19 12.45
C GLU A 116 10.33 16.18 11.73
N PHE A 117 9.01 16.36 11.79
CA PHE A 117 8.04 15.53 11.08
C PHE A 117 8.16 15.70 9.56
N ILE A 118 8.33 16.93 9.08
CA ILE A 118 8.61 17.20 7.65
C ILE A 118 9.94 16.54 7.25
N ARG A 119 11.01 16.72 8.05
CA ARG A 119 12.31 16.11 7.75
C ARG A 119 12.23 14.58 7.72
N LEU A 120 11.49 13.96 8.63
CA LEU A 120 11.28 12.52 8.63
C LEU A 120 10.53 12.07 7.37
N GLN A 121 9.49 12.79 6.96
CA GLN A 121 8.76 12.50 5.71
C GLN A 121 9.66 12.60 4.49
N ASP A 122 10.52 13.61 4.40
CA ASP A 122 11.47 13.75 3.28
C ASP A 122 12.43 12.56 3.21
N LEU A 123 12.98 12.14 4.36
CA LEU A 123 13.87 10.99 4.43
C LEU A 123 13.14 9.69 4.04
N VAL A 124 11.92 9.48 4.53
CA VAL A 124 11.09 8.33 4.14
C VAL A 124 10.80 8.38 2.64
N ALA A 125 10.40 9.53 2.08
CA ALA A 125 10.11 9.66 0.65
C ALA A 125 11.34 9.36 -0.22
N GLN A 126 12.53 9.82 0.19
CA GLN A 126 13.81 9.52 -0.46
C GLN A 126 14.15 8.04 -0.41
N THR A 127 13.88 7.36 0.72
CA THR A 127 14.22 5.95 0.88
C THR A 127 13.19 5.00 0.31
N ASP A 128 11.93 5.43 0.23
CA ASP A 128 10.84 4.59 -0.22
C ASP A 128 10.69 4.62 -1.72
N ASN A 129 11.13 5.69 -2.37
CA ASN A 129 10.94 5.89 -3.80
C ASN A 129 12.27 5.98 -4.55
N TYR A 130 12.24 5.73 -5.86
CA TYR A 130 13.40 5.84 -6.73
C TYR A 130 13.65 7.30 -7.12
N HIS A 131 12.68 7.92 -7.80
CA HIS A 131 12.71 9.31 -8.23
C HIS A 131 11.28 9.80 -8.52
N VAL A 132 10.67 10.39 -7.50
CA VAL A 132 9.28 10.84 -7.58
C VAL A 132 9.15 12.33 -7.89
N LYS A 133 8.07 12.66 -8.59
CA LYS A 133 7.58 14.04 -8.62
C LYS A 133 7.01 14.41 -7.25
N VAL A 134 7.29 15.63 -6.79
CA VAL A 134 6.60 16.19 -5.62
C VAL A 134 5.10 16.19 -5.87
N ASN A 135 4.36 15.55 -4.97
CA ASN A 135 2.91 15.54 -4.98
C ASN A 135 2.39 16.23 -3.72
N GLU A 136 1.48 17.18 -3.90
CA GLU A 136 0.78 17.81 -2.79
C GLU A 136 -0.44 16.96 -2.44
N ASN A 137 -0.56 16.62 -1.16
CA ASN A 137 -1.73 15.94 -0.65
C ASN A 137 -2.77 16.98 -0.24
N ASP A 138 -3.99 16.88 -0.78
CA ASP A 138 -5.04 17.88 -0.53
C ASP A 138 -5.64 17.75 0.88
N PHE A 139 -5.32 16.65 1.57
CA PHE A 139 -5.80 16.34 2.90
C PHE A 139 -4.69 16.42 3.93
N ALA A 140 -4.97 17.11 5.03
CA ALA A 140 -4.12 17.05 6.22
C ALA A 140 -4.17 15.64 6.82
N PRO A 141 -3.04 15.06 7.23
CA PRO A 141 -3.02 13.75 7.86
C PRO A 141 -3.79 13.77 9.20
N ASP A 142 -4.63 12.76 9.41
CA ASP A 142 -5.26 12.53 10.71
C ASP A 142 -4.35 11.64 11.57
N GLN A 143 -3.62 12.28 12.48
CA GLN A 143 -2.70 11.59 13.40
C GLN A 143 -3.43 10.57 14.29
N SER A 144 -4.64 10.89 14.74
CA SER A 144 -5.41 10.01 15.62
C SER A 144 -5.88 8.76 14.88
N ALA A 145 -6.37 8.92 13.64
CA ALA A 145 -6.73 7.80 12.78
C ALA A 145 -5.50 6.95 12.46
N TYR A 146 -4.37 7.58 12.08
CA TYR A 146 -3.11 6.89 11.82
C TYR A 146 -2.66 6.05 13.02
N GLU A 147 -2.55 6.65 14.21
CA GLU A 147 -2.08 5.95 15.41
C GLU A 147 -2.99 4.77 15.77
N GLN A 148 -4.31 4.95 15.75
CA GLN A 148 -5.24 3.90 16.14
C GLN A 148 -5.26 2.74 15.13
N VAL A 149 -5.38 3.05 13.83
CA VAL A 149 -5.43 2.05 12.77
C VAL A 149 -4.09 1.31 12.65
N TRP A 150 -2.96 2.04 12.68
CA TRP A 150 -1.65 1.41 12.57
C TRP A 150 -1.33 0.52 13.77
N ASN A 151 -1.70 0.93 14.99
CA ASN A 151 -1.55 0.08 16.18
C ASN A 151 -2.34 -1.23 16.04
N GLU A 152 -3.58 -1.18 15.56
CA GLU A 152 -4.40 -2.37 15.29
C GLU A 152 -3.77 -3.24 14.20
N ALA A 153 -3.34 -2.63 13.10
CA ALA A 153 -2.75 -3.32 11.95
C ALA A 153 -1.42 -4.01 12.29
N ALA A 154 -0.55 -3.32 13.04
CA ALA A 154 0.70 -3.87 13.52
C ALA A 154 0.44 -5.05 14.49
N ALA A 155 -0.50 -4.90 15.43
CA ALA A 155 -0.88 -5.98 16.33
C ALA A 155 -1.44 -7.20 15.58
N PHE A 156 -2.27 -6.97 14.55
CA PHE A 156 -2.79 -8.03 13.69
C PHE A 156 -1.66 -8.80 13.01
N ARG A 157 -0.69 -8.10 12.42
CA ARG A 157 0.53 -8.73 11.85
C ARG A 157 1.32 -9.51 12.90
N SER A 158 1.61 -8.90 14.05
CA SER A 158 2.37 -9.52 15.13
C SER A 158 1.71 -10.77 15.73
N SER A 159 0.37 -10.83 15.69
CA SER A 159 -0.39 -12.02 16.07
C SER A 159 -0.45 -13.11 15.00
N ASN A 160 0.28 -12.96 13.89
CA ASN A 160 0.21 -13.83 12.71
C ASN A 160 -1.20 -13.87 12.08
N GLY A 161 -1.96 -12.77 12.18
CA GLY A 161 -3.35 -12.69 11.72
C GLY A 161 -3.49 -12.91 10.21
N PHE A 162 -2.50 -12.49 9.42
CA PHE A 162 -2.50 -12.69 7.98
C PHE A 162 -2.48 -14.16 7.56
N ALA A 163 -1.89 -15.06 8.35
CA ALA A 163 -1.93 -16.48 8.04
C ALA A 163 -3.37 -17.02 7.97
N GLY A 164 -4.26 -16.53 8.84
CA GLY A 164 -5.69 -16.85 8.79
C GLY A 164 -6.41 -16.09 7.68
N LEU A 165 -6.11 -14.79 7.53
CA LEU A 165 -6.75 -13.95 6.51
C LEU A 165 -6.54 -14.50 5.09
N LEU A 166 -5.29 -14.84 4.73
CA LEU A 166 -4.93 -15.28 3.40
C LEU A 166 -5.61 -16.60 3.00
N LEU A 167 -5.91 -17.48 3.97
CA LEU A 167 -6.71 -18.70 3.71
C LEU A 167 -8.17 -18.40 3.36
N GLY A 168 -8.69 -17.24 3.77
CA GLY A 168 -10.04 -16.77 3.46
C GLY A 168 -10.14 -16.03 2.13
N VAL A 169 -9.02 -15.61 1.56
CA VAL A 169 -8.98 -14.88 0.27
C VAL A 169 -9.10 -15.89 -0.87
N SER A 170 -10.26 -15.92 -1.51
CA SER A 170 -10.57 -16.84 -2.63
C SER A 170 -10.60 -16.16 -4.00
N VAL A 171 -10.30 -14.86 -4.06
CA VAL A 171 -10.27 -14.08 -5.31
C VAL A 171 -8.84 -14.03 -5.86
N PRO A 172 -8.65 -13.88 -7.18
CA PRO A 172 -7.33 -13.68 -7.76
C PRO A 172 -6.57 -12.51 -7.13
N ILE A 173 -5.29 -12.72 -6.83
CA ILE A 173 -4.37 -11.69 -6.34
C ILE A 173 -3.38 -11.31 -7.42
N HIS A 174 -3.29 -10.03 -7.72
CA HIS A 174 -2.29 -9.47 -8.60
C HIS A 174 -1.37 -8.56 -7.78
N ILE A 175 -0.08 -8.51 -8.12
CA ILE A 175 0.93 -7.75 -7.38
C ILE A 175 1.72 -6.91 -8.38
N ILE A 176 1.81 -5.61 -8.09
CA ILE A 176 2.73 -4.68 -8.74
C ILE A 176 3.70 -4.17 -7.67
N HIS A 177 4.99 -4.32 -7.91
CA HIS A 177 6.00 -3.98 -6.92
C HIS A 177 7.22 -3.31 -7.55
N GLY A 178 7.65 -2.17 -7.01
CA GLY A 178 8.88 -1.54 -7.43
C GLY A 178 10.10 -2.33 -6.95
N GLU A 179 11.10 -2.53 -7.81
CA GLU A 179 12.33 -3.25 -7.44
C GLU A 179 13.14 -2.54 -6.34
N GLU A 180 12.95 -1.22 -6.20
CA GLU A 180 13.62 -0.35 -5.24
C GLU A 180 12.74 -0.07 -3.99
N ASP A 181 11.54 -0.68 -3.88
CA ASP A 181 10.66 -0.53 -2.71
C ASP A 181 11.36 -1.14 -1.46
N PRO A 182 11.44 -0.39 -0.34
CA PRO A 182 12.03 -0.92 0.89
C PRO A 182 11.17 -2.03 1.51
N HIS A 183 9.89 -2.13 1.18
CA HIS A 183 9.07 -3.28 1.58
C HIS A 183 9.55 -4.51 0.81
N PRO A 184 10.07 -5.55 1.49
CA PRO A 184 10.60 -6.71 0.78
C PRO A 184 9.46 -7.47 0.10
N LEU A 185 9.51 -7.58 -1.24
CA LEU A 185 8.56 -8.39 -2.02
C LEU A 185 8.36 -9.81 -1.45
N VAL A 186 9.44 -10.45 -0.97
CA VAL A 186 9.38 -11.77 -0.33
C VAL A 186 8.48 -11.81 0.91
N GLY A 187 8.30 -10.67 1.59
CA GLY A 187 7.38 -10.55 2.71
C GLY A 187 5.90 -10.52 2.33
N VAL A 188 5.60 -10.47 1.03
CA VAL A 188 4.26 -10.59 0.45
C VAL A 188 4.12 -11.95 -0.24
N THR A 189 5.08 -12.33 -1.09
CA THR A 189 4.98 -13.55 -1.90
C THR A 189 5.11 -14.83 -1.08
N ALA A 190 6.05 -14.91 -0.13
CA ALA A 190 6.24 -16.15 0.64
C ALA A 190 5.03 -16.52 1.51
N PRO A 191 4.34 -15.58 2.20
CA PRO A 191 3.09 -15.90 2.90
C PRO A 191 1.95 -16.34 1.96
N LEU A 192 1.83 -15.74 0.77
CA LEU A 192 0.85 -16.16 -0.24
C LEU A 192 1.12 -17.60 -0.72
N GLU A 193 2.38 -17.92 -1.02
CA GLU A 193 2.82 -19.26 -1.41
C GLU A 193 2.55 -20.28 -0.30
N GLN A 194 2.85 -19.94 0.95
CA GLN A 194 2.59 -20.79 2.11
C GLN A 194 1.07 -21.06 2.28
N ALA A 195 0.23 -20.07 2.00
CA ALA A 195 -1.22 -20.20 2.01
C ALA A 195 -1.79 -20.86 0.75
N SER A 196 -0.94 -21.23 -0.23
CA SER A 196 -1.34 -21.74 -1.55
C SER A 196 -2.27 -20.79 -2.33
N VAL A 197 -2.12 -19.48 -2.11
CA VAL A 197 -2.83 -18.44 -2.85
C VAL A 197 -2.05 -18.15 -4.14
N HIS A 198 -2.67 -18.43 -5.28
CA HIS A 198 -2.09 -18.09 -6.58
C HIS A 198 -2.10 -16.57 -6.78
N TYR A 199 -1.00 -16.04 -7.32
CA TYR A 199 -0.89 -14.63 -7.66
C TYR A 199 -0.22 -14.40 -9.01
N VAL A 200 -0.54 -13.26 -9.63
CA VAL A 200 0.19 -12.73 -10.81
C VAL A 200 1.09 -11.60 -10.34
N LEU A 201 2.38 -11.67 -10.67
CA LEU A 201 3.36 -10.66 -10.27
C LEU A 201 3.87 -9.88 -11.47
N ARG A 202 4.05 -8.57 -11.28
CA ARG A 202 4.87 -7.68 -12.11
C ARG A 202 5.78 -6.86 -11.21
N THR A 203 7.06 -6.82 -11.55
CA THR A 203 8.02 -5.90 -10.94
C THR A 203 8.32 -4.76 -11.90
N LEU A 204 8.59 -3.58 -11.35
CA LEU A 204 8.92 -2.39 -12.11
C LEU A 204 10.36 -1.98 -11.80
N SER A 205 11.19 -1.87 -12.84
CA SER A 205 12.57 -1.37 -12.69
C SER A 205 12.56 0.14 -12.41
N HIS A 206 13.58 0.64 -11.71
CA HIS A 206 13.71 2.08 -11.39
C HIS A 206 12.43 2.65 -10.72
N CYS A 207 11.85 1.86 -9.82
CA CYS A 207 10.56 2.14 -9.20
C CYS A 207 10.62 1.71 -7.74
N GLY A 208 10.23 2.59 -6.82
CA GLY A 208 10.07 2.28 -5.41
C GLY A 208 8.60 2.07 -5.03
N HIS A 209 8.22 2.66 -3.90
CA HIS A 209 6.98 2.37 -3.21
C HIS A 209 5.75 2.99 -3.86
N SER A 210 5.89 4.10 -4.60
CA SER A 210 4.77 4.86 -5.18
C SER A 210 4.83 4.94 -6.71
N PRO A 211 4.62 3.83 -7.45
CA PRO A 211 4.87 3.77 -8.89
C PRO A 211 4.19 4.86 -9.74
N PHE A 212 2.99 5.29 -9.35
CA PHE A 212 2.22 6.34 -10.05
C PHE A 212 2.84 7.75 -9.95
N LEU A 213 3.82 7.94 -9.07
CA LEU A 213 4.60 9.18 -8.91
C LEU A 213 6.03 9.08 -9.46
N GLU A 214 6.51 7.88 -9.76
CA GLU A 214 7.89 7.62 -10.21
C GLU A 214 8.07 8.08 -11.66
N LEU A 215 9.04 8.97 -11.91
CA LEU A 215 9.19 9.58 -13.24
C LEU A 215 9.55 8.55 -14.32
N GLU A 216 10.32 7.54 -13.97
CA GLU A 216 10.81 6.50 -14.87
C GLU A 216 9.78 5.37 -15.07
N ALA A 217 9.00 5.06 -14.05
CA ALA A 217 8.13 3.89 -14.04
C ALA A 217 6.63 4.20 -14.22
N LYS A 218 6.21 5.48 -14.10
CA LYS A 218 4.79 5.87 -14.16
C LYS A 218 4.06 5.32 -15.38
N GLU A 219 4.62 5.49 -16.57
CA GLU A 219 3.94 5.07 -17.81
C GLU A 219 3.77 3.55 -17.87
N GLU A 220 4.83 2.80 -17.59
CA GLU A 220 4.78 1.32 -17.52
C GLU A 220 3.81 0.85 -16.43
N PHE A 221 3.79 1.52 -15.28
CA PHE A 221 2.87 1.21 -14.19
C PHE A 221 1.39 1.29 -14.63
N TYR A 222 0.99 2.35 -15.34
CA TYR A 222 -0.39 2.49 -15.80
C TYR A 222 -0.78 1.42 -16.82
N ASP A 223 0.14 1.09 -17.75
CA ASP A 223 -0.10 0.03 -18.74
C ASP A 223 -0.26 -1.32 -18.05
N VAL A 224 0.64 -1.66 -17.13
CA VAL A 224 0.56 -2.90 -16.32
C VAL A 224 -0.71 -2.95 -15.48
N LEU A 225 -1.07 -1.84 -14.82
CA LEU A 225 -2.27 -1.78 -14.00
C LEU A 225 -3.53 -2.00 -14.85
N ASN A 226 -3.63 -1.36 -16.01
CA ASN A 226 -4.75 -1.55 -16.91
C ASN A 226 -4.81 -2.99 -17.46
N GLU A 227 -3.67 -3.58 -17.85
CA GLU A 227 -3.62 -5.00 -18.24
C GLU A 227 -4.15 -5.92 -17.13
N MET A 228 -3.79 -5.66 -15.87
CA MET A 228 -4.24 -6.44 -14.72
C MET A 228 -5.71 -6.22 -14.37
N ILE A 229 -6.27 -5.04 -14.66
CA ILE A 229 -7.70 -4.76 -14.49
C ILE A 229 -8.50 -5.54 -15.54
N GLN A 230 -8.09 -5.47 -16.81
CA GLN A 230 -8.81 -6.07 -17.94
C GLN A 230 -8.65 -7.60 -18.06
N GLY A 231 -7.54 -8.16 -17.58
CA GLY A 231 -7.23 -9.60 -17.66
C GLY A 231 -7.67 -10.38 -16.43
#